data_AF-A0A9Q3I6X5-F1
#
_entry.id   AF-A0A9Q3I6X5-F1
#
_cell.length_a   1.000
_cell.length_b   1.000
_cell.length_c   1.000
_cell.angle_alpha   90.00
_cell.angle_beta   90.00
_cell.angle_gamma   90.00
#
_symmetry.space_group_name_H-M   'P 1'
#
loop_
_entity.id
_entity.type
_entity.pdbx_description
1 polymer ?
#
loop_
_entity_poly.entity_id
_entity_poly.type
_entity_poly.pdbx_seq_one_letter_code
_entity_poly.pdbx_strand_id
1 'polypeptide(L)'
;MSVFRDLLQTVVTPRGASRPPSNLGCAKHGKLKAVQWLCLFTLILPLIIPEMYIERRRPINVNSIRGKFLQNIGDLVQCTQIIRARVLRSGHAGRFANEYKRYTISSKEIFNNPKVKPNNHYALHIPKQLILWGPMFGVGEFAGKQAIGLLQKVSTNGRIEELHGTLMKKALQTQRLLGSHKRVMNRLDAKDTMSKCKGHHIKVGDLVYTKMISLIERNGGKVRIVEDFPHPEGSWILSQFAITSRSVCFGEEEYLQKATTMAPNTLVVYKFNGNFEYGLVKGIYHFQGRDSSLVTGIYLTQISQEYSRPKYSPGHIGYYLQLLGVTVGNICTTTLMISPQDVISLAAYQLFENDVFRATSDGTIISPANRLFHSLHSQTSV
;
A
#
# COMPACT_ATOMS: atom_id res chain seq x y z
N MET A 1 -20.51 -9.14 15.49
CA MET A 1 -19.08 -9.40 15.79
C MET A 1 -18.49 -10.58 15.00
N SER A 2 -19.29 -11.57 14.55
CA SER A 2 -18.82 -12.63 13.62
C SER A 2 -18.40 -12.05 12.26
N VAL A 3 -19.32 -11.34 11.59
CA VAL A 3 -19.10 -10.75 10.25
C VAL A 3 -17.79 -9.96 10.14
N PHE A 4 -17.51 -9.07 11.11
CA PHE A 4 -16.26 -8.30 11.09
C PHE A 4 -15.01 -9.19 11.11
N ARG A 5 -15.01 -10.27 11.92
CA ARG A 5 -13.87 -11.18 12.01
C ARG A 5 -13.74 -12.06 10.76
N ASP A 6 -14.85 -12.40 10.14
CA ASP A 6 -14.88 -13.17 8.90
C ASP A 6 -14.28 -12.33 7.76
N LEU A 7 -14.71 -11.06 7.63
CA LEU A 7 -14.13 -10.10 6.69
C LEU A 7 -12.67 -9.74 7.04
N LEU A 8 -12.31 -9.70 8.33
CA LEU A 8 -10.93 -9.46 8.72
C LEU A 8 -9.99 -10.55 8.21
N GLN A 9 -10.47 -11.79 8.03
CA GLN A 9 -9.65 -12.90 7.52
C GLN A 9 -9.43 -12.82 6.01
N THR A 10 -10.42 -12.32 5.25
CA THR A 10 -10.35 -12.19 3.78
C THR A 10 -9.40 -11.07 3.32
N VAL A 11 -9.13 -10.07 4.17
CA VAL A 11 -8.22 -8.96 3.84
C VAL A 11 -6.78 -9.46 3.64
N VAL A 12 -6.21 -9.16 2.48
CA VAL A 12 -4.80 -9.37 2.16
C VAL A 12 -4.04 -8.08 2.43
N THR A 13 -3.01 -8.15 3.28
CA THR A 13 -2.15 -6.99 3.61
C THR A 13 -0.72 -7.25 3.17
N PRO A 14 -0.02 -6.26 2.59
CA PRO A 14 1.37 -6.42 2.20
C PRO A 14 2.26 -6.91 3.35
N ARG A 15 3.20 -7.79 3.03
CA ARG A 15 4.22 -8.29 3.96
C ARG A 15 5.01 -7.10 4.51
N GLY A 16 4.99 -6.96 5.84
CA GLY A 16 5.57 -5.82 6.58
C GLY A 16 4.51 -4.95 7.26
N ALA A 17 3.25 -5.01 6.83
CA ALA A 17 2.14 -4.44 7.60
C ALA A 17 1.93 -5.25 8.88
N SER A 18 1.83 -4.57 10.02
CA SER A 18 1.55 -5.21 11.30
C SER A 18 0.07 -5.55 11.41
N ARG A 19 -0.32 -6.71 10.85
CA ARG A 19 -1.72 -7.17 10.89
C ARG A 19 -2.19 -7.30 12.35
N PRO A 20 -3.37 -6.78 12.70
CA PRO A 20 -4.00 -7.11 13.96
C PRO A 20 -4.34 -8.61 13.97
N PRO A 21 -4.46 -9.22 15.15
CA PRO A 21 -4.90 -10.61 15.29
C PRO A 21 -6.27 -10.85 14.64
N SER A 22 -6.48 -12.07 14.13
CA SER A 22 -7.76 -12.48 13.52
C SER A 22 -8.92 -12.54 14.53
N ASN A 23 -8.63 -12.74 15.83
CA ASN A 23 -9.62 -12.76 16.90
C ASN A 23 -9.81 -11.40 17.60
N LEU A 24 -9.60 -10.29 16.88
CA LEU A 24 -9.75 -8.94 17.42
C LEU A 24 -11.12 -8.78 18.12
N GLY A 25 -11.09 -8.23 19.34
CA GLY A 25 -12.27 -8.05 20.19
C GLY A 25 -12.60 -9.22 21.12
N CYS A 26 -11.85 -10.34 21.06
CA CYS A 26 -11.93 -11.40 22.06
C CYS A 26 -11.05 -11.10 23.28
N ALA A 27 -11.56 -11.35 24.50
CA ALA A 27 -10.83 -11.11 25.75
C ALA A 27 -9.46 -11.80 25.82
N LYS A 28 -9.30 -12.95 25.15
CA LYS A 28 -8.07 -13.75 25.14
C LYS A 28 -6.84 -13.08 24.48
N HIS A 29 -6.99 -12.00 23.70
CA HIS A 29 -5.85 -11.45 22.93
C HIS A 29 -5.05 -10.36 23.67
N GLY A 30 -5.63 -9.63 24.61
CA GLY A 30 -4.98 -8.49 25.24
C GLY A 30 -4.95 -7.23 24.36
N LYS A 31 -4.00 -6.31 24.63
CA LYS A 31 -3.95 -4.96 24.01
C LYS A 31 -3.18 -4.97 22.68
N LEU A 32 -3.72 -4.27 21.67
CA LEU A 32 -2.99 -4.04 20.41
C LEU A 32 -1.82 -3.08 20.61
N LYS A 33 -0.74 -3.33 19.85
CA LYS A 33 0.40 -2.41 19.72
C LYS A 33 0.01 -1.20 18.88
N ALA A 34 0.69 -0.07 19.09
CA ALA A 34 0.44 1.17 18.35
C ALA A 34 0.47 1.00 16.82
N VAL A 35 1.42 0.21 16.30
CA VAL A 35 1.53 -0.05 14.85
C VAL A 35 0.37 -0.91 14.33
N GLN A 36 -0.18 -1.80 15.16
CA GLN A 36 -1.36 -2.60 14.80
C GLN A 36 -2.62 -1.74 14.75
N TRP A 37 -2.76 -0.78 15.68
CA TRP A 37 -3.81 0.24 15.60
C TRP A 37 -3.69 1.05 14.30
N LEU A 38 -2.49 1.50 13.96
CA LEU A 38 -2.27 2.27 12.73
C LEU A 38 -2.64 1.46 11.48
N CYS A 39 -2.19 0.21 11.38
CA CYS A 39 -2.57 -0.68 10.26
C CYS A 39 -4.07 -0.94 10.21
N LEU A 40 -4.72 -1.13 11.36
CA LEU A 40 -6.16 -1.34 11.44
C LEU A 40 -6.93 -0.15 10.83
N PHE A 41 -6.62 1.07 11.27
CA PHE A 41 -7.34 2.28 10.81
C PHE A 41 -6.97 2.74 9.40
N THR A 42 -5.75 2.46 8.93
CA THR A 42 -5.30 2.99 7.62
C THR A 42 -5.40 2.00 6.47
N LEU A 43 -5.40 0.68 6.74
CA LEU A 43 -5.40 -0.34 5.69
C LEU A 43 -6.60 -1.27 5.75
N ILE A 44 -7.08 -1.63 6.95
CA ILE A 44 -8.02 -2.75 7.12
C ILE A 44 -9.46 -2.25 7.25
N LEU A 45 -9.74 -1.36 8.20
CA LEU A 45 -11.09 -0.79 8.37
C LEU A 45 -11.61 -0.10 7.10
N PRO A 46 -10.79 0.62 6.32
CA PRO A 46 -11.23 1.18 5.06
C PRO A 46 -11.73 0.14 4.04
N LEU A 47 -11.27 -1.11 4.11
CA LEU A 47 -11.72 -2.20 3.23
C LEU A 47 -13.00 -2.85 3.77
N ILE A 48 -13.04 -3.11 5.09
CA ILE A 48 -14.13 -3.87 5.73
C ILE A 48 -15.39 -3.02 5.92
N ILE A 49 -15.25 -1.76 6.35
CA ILE A 49 -16.38 -0.91 6.72
C ILE A 49 -17.33 -0.64 5.55
N PRO A 50 -16.86 -0.31 4.33
CA PRO A 50 -17.73 -0.19 3.17
C PRO A 50 -18.58 -1.44 2.96
N GLU A 51 -17.99 -2.63 3.07
CA GLU A 51 -18.70 -3.88 2.77
C GLU A 51 -19.77 -4.19 3.83
N MET A 52 -19.50 -3.87 5.09
CA MET A 52 -20.47 -4.06 6.17
C MET A 52 -21.64 -3.06 6.15
N TYR A 53 -21.41 -1.83 5.67
CA TYR A 53 -22.35 -0.72 5.89
C TYR A 53 -22.90 -0.09 4.62
N ILE A 54 -22.35 -0.36 3.43
CA ILE A 54 -22.89 0.16 2.18
C ILE A 54 -23.77 -0.90 1.53
N GLU A 55 -25.08 -0.70 1.61
CA GLU A 55 -26.05 -1.58 0.97
C GLU A 55 -25.99 -1.45 -0.56
N ARG A 56 -26.11 -2.59 -1.23
CA ARG A 56 -25.96 -2.72 -2.68
C ARG A 56 -26.96 -1.80 -3.40
N ARG A 57 -26.44 -0.99 -4.32
CA ARG A 57 -27.17 -0.17 -5.32
C ARG A 57 -28.02 0.99 -4.81
N ARG A 58 -28.15 1.24 -3.50
CA ARG A 58 -28.93 2.36 -2.95
C ARG A 58 -28.05 3.58 -2.63
N PRO A 59 -28.54 4.82 -2.85
CA PRO A 59 -27.88 6.00 -2.32
C PRO A 59 -27.86 5.93 -0.79
N ILE A 60 -26.81 6.47 -0.20
CA ILE A 60 -26.65 6.46 1.25
C ILE A 60 -27.53 7.57 1.83
N ASN A 61 -28.45 7.19 2.72
CA ASN A 61 -29.21 8.17 3.49
C ASN A 61 -28.26 8.79 4.54
N VAL A 62 -27.82 10.02 4.28
CA VAL A 62 -26.88 10.78 5.12
C VAL A 62 -27.40 10.99 6.54
N ASN A 63 -28.71 11.12 6.70
CA ASN A 63 -29.35 11.37 8.00
C ASN A 63 -29.56 10.09 8.82
N SER A 64 -29.44 8.92 8.19
CA SER A 64 -29.50 7.65 8.91
C SER A 64 -28.30 7.46 9.83
N ILE A 65 -28.48 6.69 10.92
CA ILE A 65 -27.37 6.32 11.84
C ILE A 65 -26.19 5.73 11.06
N ARG A 66 -26.46 4.93 10.04
CA ARG A 66 -25.46 4.33 9.14
C ARG A 66 -24.70 5.38 8.32
N GLY A 67 -25.39 6.35 7.72
CA GLY A 67 -24.76 7.43 6.97
C GLY A 67 -23.86 8.29 7.86
N LYS A 68 -24.36 8.67 9.04
CA LYS A 68 -23.59 9.38 10.06
C LYS A 68 -22.36 8.57 10.52
N PHE A 69 -22.51 7.26 10.72
CA PHE A 69 -21.40 6.37 11.09
C PHE A 69 -20.33 6.31 10.00
N LEU A 70 -20.72 6.16 8.72
CA LEU A 70 -19.80 6.16 7.59
C LEU A 70 -19.04 7.48 7.44
N GLN A 71 -19.70 8.61 7.68
CA GLN A 71 -19.04 9.92 7.73
C GLN A 71 -18.05 9.98 8.89
N ASN A 72 -18.48 9.58 10.10
CA ASN A 72 -17.67 9.64 11.31
C ASN A 72 -16.37 8.82 11.18
N ILE A 73 -16.47 7.56 10.72
CA ILE A 73 -15.31 6.71 10.53
C ILE A 73 -14.41 7.20 9.40
N GLY A 74 -14.98 7.72 8.31
CA GLY A 74 -14.21 8.33 7.24
C GLY A 74 -13.39 9.53 7.71
N ASP A 75 -13.99 10.42 8.53
CA ASP A 75 -13.29 11.57 9.11
C ASP A 75 -12.09 11.15 9.96
N LEU A 76 -12.27 10.09 10.76
CA LEU A 76 -11.20 9.53 11.58
C LEU A 76 -10.09 8.86 10.74
N VAL A 77 -10.48 8.13 9.68
CA VAL A 77 -9.53 7.50 8.75
C VAL A 77 -8.70 8.56 8.05
N GLN A 78 -9.32 9.66 7.58
CA GLN A 78 -8.59 10.77 6.97
C GLN A 78 -7.59 11.43 7.93
N CYS A 79 -8.00 11.69 9.18
CA CYS A 79 -7.10 12.17 10.22
C CYS A 79 -5.89 11.24 10.39
N THR A 80 -6.14 9.93 10.42
CA THR A 80 -5.09 8.92 10.60
C THR A 80 -4.16 8.84 9.38
N GLN A 81 -4.69 8.98 8.16
CA GLN A 81 -3.90 9.05 6.94
C GLN A 81 -2.98 10.28 6.92
N ILE A 82 -3.46 11.44 7.38
CA ILE A 82 -2.65 12.65 7.52
C ILE A 82 -1.53 12.46 8.56
N ILE A 83 -1.81 11.83 9.70
CA ILE A 83 -0.78 11.52 10.71
C ILE A 83 0.27 10.56 10.15
N ARG A 84 -0.16 9.56 9.37
CA ARG A 84 0.71 8.57 8.73
C ARG A 84 1.59 9.16 7.62
N ALA A 85 1.35 10.40 7.24
CA ALA A 85 2.07 11.07 6.19
C ALA A 85 3.58 11.05 6.37
N ARG A 86 4.29 10.86 5.26
CA ARG A 86 5.74 11.13 5.14
C ARG A 86 6.03 12.51 4.58
N VAL A 87 5.07 13.09 3.86
CA VAL A 87 5.18 14.43 3.25
C VAL A 87 3.91 15.21 3.60
N LEU A 88 4.07 16.43 4.08
CA LEU A 88 2.96 17.34 4.35
C LEU A 88 2.73 18.30 3.18
N ARG A 89 1.45 18.64 2.96
CA ARG A 89 1.02 19.64 1.99
C ARG A 89 0.36 20.80 2.71
N SER A 90 0.30 21.96 2.07
CA SER A 90 -0.19 23.23 2.64
C SER A 90 -1.63 23.20 3.17
N GLY A 91 -2.44 22.19 2.87
CA GLY A 91 -3.79 22.01 3.43
C GLY A 91 -3.95 20.93 4.52
N HIS A 92 -2.92 20.11 4.81
CA HIS A 92 -3.08 18.93 5.67
C HIS A 92 -3.49 19.27 7.11
N ALA A 93 -2.88 20.30 7.71
CA ALA A 93 -3.19 20.68 9.08
C ALA A 93 -4.64 21.18 9.24
N GLY A 94 -5.10 22.06 8.33
CA GLY A 94 -6.49 22.54 8.32
C GLY A 94 -7.49 21.42 8.03
N ARG A 95 -7.16 20.52 7.10
CA ARG A 95 -7.98 19.34 6.80
C ARG A 95 -8.13 18.44 8.03
N PHE A 96 -7.03 18.13 8.73
CA PHE A 96 -7.07 17.37 9.97
C PHE A 96 -7.97 18.03 11.01
N ALA A 97 -7.81 19.35 11.23
CA ALA A 97 -8.60 20.08 12.23
C ALA A 97 -10.11 19.99 11.92
N ASN A 98 -10.48 20.15 10.66
CA ASN A 98 -11.87 20.10 10.21
C ASN A 98 -12.46 18.69 10.34
N GLU A 99 -11.75 17.66 9.86
CA GLU A 99 -12.18 16.27 9.93
C GLU A 99 -12.29 15.81 11.39
N TYR A 100 -11.33 16.16 12.24
CA TYR A 100 -11.36 15.80 13.65
C TYR A 100 -12.51 16.48 14.41
N LYS A 101 -12.82 17.74 14.07
CA LYS A 101 -14.01 18.43 14.60
C LYS A 101 -15.30 17.73 14.20
N ARG A 102 -15.47 17.37 12.92
CA ARG A 102 -16.65 16.62 12.46
C ARG A 102 -16.76 15.26 13.13
N TYR A 103 -15.65 14.53 13.25
CA TYR A 103 -15.58 13.25 13.97
C TYR A 103 -16.08 13.41 15.41
N THR A 104 -15.53 14.35 16.18
CA THR A 104 -15.90 14.53 17.59
C THR A 104 -17.35 14.96 17.80
N ILE A 105 -17.90 15.83 16.93
CA ILE A 105 -19.31 16.24 16.98
C ILE A 105 -20.23 15.05 16.68
N SER A 106 -20.01 14.37 15.55
CA SER A 106 -20.84 13.23 15.14
C SER A 106 -20.72 12.04 16.10
N SER A 107 -19.56 11.83 16.73
CA SER A 107 -19.40 10.78 17.75
C SER A 107 -20.29 11.02 18.98
N LYS A 108 -20.59 12.27 19.36
CA LYS A 108 -21.53 12.55 20.45
C LYS A 108 -22.93 12.06 20.13
N GLU A 109 -23.37 12.28 18.89
CA GLU A 109 -24.68 11.85 18.41
C GLU A 109 -24.78 10.33 18.26
N ILE A 110 -23.76 9.69 17.68
CA ILE A 110 -23.80 8.26 17.33
C ILE A 110 -23.63 7.36 18.56
N PHE A 111 -22.77 7.75 19.51
CA PHE A 111 -22.36 6.89 20.63
C PHE A 111 -22.92 7.34 21.99
N ASN A 112 -24.04 8.08 21.99
CA ASN A 112 -24.73 8.55 23.19
C ASN A 112 -23.78 9.28 24.17
N ASN A 113 -23.14 10.35 23.69
CA ASN A 113 -22.23 11.21 24.45
C ASN A 113 -21.10 10.46 25.19
N PRO A 114 -20.14 9.86 24.44
CA PRO A 114 -19.07 9.07 25.03
C PRO A 114 -18.15 9.92 25.91
N LYS A 115 -17.63 9.32 26.98
CA LYS A 115 -16.66 9.98 27.87
C LYS A 115 -15.44 10.47 27.10
N VAL A 116 -15.17 11.76 27.15
CA VAL A 116 -14.00 12.38 26.52
C VAL A 116 -12.74 11.90 27.25
N LYS A 117 -11.81 11.29 26.50
CA LYS A 117 -10.51 10.85 27.02
C LYS A 117 -9.45 11.93 26.77
N PRO A 118 -8.36 11.98 27.55
CA PRO A 118 -7.25 12.91 27.31
C PRO A 118 -6.71 12.85 25.88
N ASN A 119 -6.65 11.66 25.28
CA ASN A 119 -6.23 11.50 23.88
C ASN A 119 -7.09 12.27 22.88
N ASN A 120 -8.39 12.47 23.18
CA ASN A 120 -9.24 13.27 22.33
C ASN A 120 -8.86 14.75 22.39
N HIS A 121 -8.45 15.24 23.56
CA HIS A 121 -7.91 16.58 23.72
C HIS A 121 -6.53 16.72 23.05
N TYR A 122 -5.63 15.74 23.24
CA TYR A 122 -4.30 15.77 22.63
C TYR A 122 -4.35 15.83 21.10
N ALA A 123 -5.31 15.15 20.48
CA ALA A 123 -5.49 15.20 19.04
C ALA A 123 -5.83 16.61 18.51
N LEU A 124 -6.42 17.50 19.31
CA LEU A 124 -6.69 18.89 18.91
C LEU A 124 -5.42 19.71 18.66
N HIS A 125 -4.28 19.27 19.23
CA HIS A 125 -2.99 19.95 19.05
C HIS A 125 -2.20 19.45 17.83
N ILE A 126 -2.63 18.35 17.21
CA ILE A 126 -1.95 17.74 16.05
C ILE A 126 -1.80 18.71 14.88
N PRO A 127 -2.79 19.54 14.50
CA PRO A 127 -2.61 20.55 13.44
C PRO A 127 -1.42 21.47 13.68
N LYS A 128 -1.26 21.98 14.92
CA LYS A 128 -0.14 22.85 15.28
C LYS A 128 1.18 22.08 15.27
N GLN A 129 1.18 20.84 15.74
CA GLN A 129 2.36 19.97 15.71
C GLN A 129 2.80 19.65 14.27
N LEU A 130 1.87 19.39 13.36
CA LEU A 130 2.14 19.17 11.93
C LEU A 130 2.83 20.38 11.29
N ILE A 131 2.39 21.59 11.63
CA ILE A 131 2.98 22.84 11.12
C ILE A 131 4.39 23.05 11.67
N LEU A 132 4.60 22.79 12.96
CA LEU A 132 5.87 23.07 13.65
C LEU A 132 6.94 22.01 13.40
N TRP A 133 6.57 20.72 13.41
CA TRP A 133 7.51 19.60 13.39
C TRP A 133 7.52 18.84 12.07
N GLY A 134 6.58 19.13 11.17
CA GLY A 134 6.43 18.39 9.94
C GLY A 134 5.70 17.05 10.15
N PRO A 135 5.96 16.04 9.31
CA PRO A 135 5.22 14.78 9.32
C PRO A 135 5.31 14.03 10.67
N MET A 136 4.16 13.81 11.32
CA MET A 136 4.09 13.22 12.68
C MET A 136 4.64 11.79 12.76
N PHE A 137 4.62 11.03 11.66
CA PHE A 137 5.16 9.68 11.65
C PHE A 137 6.66 9.64 12.01
N GLY A 138 7.42 10.69 11.66
CA GLY A 138 8.85 10.80 12.00
C GLY A 138 9.12 11.17 13.46
N VAL A 139 8.17 11.87 14.11
CA VAL A 139 8.29 12.35 15.50
C VAL A 139 7.68 11.36 16.50
N GLY A 140 6.91 10.39 16.03
CA GLY A 140 6.26 9.40 16.90
C GLY A 140 7.24 8.49 17.64
N GLU A 141 6.81 7.96 18.78
CA GLU A 141 7.60 7.07 19.65
C GLU A 141 7.95 5.70 19.04
N PHE A 142 7.59 5.42 17.78
CA PHE A 142 7.82 4.11 17.15
C PHE A 142 9.31 3.73 17.13
N ALA A 143 10.19 4.68 16.83
CA ALA A 143 11.64 4.43 16.84
C ALA A 143 12.13 4.12 18.26
N GLY A 144 11.72 4.93 19.25
CA GLY A 144 12.07 4.73 20.66
C GLY A 144 11.59 3.39 21.21
N LYS A 145 10.33 3.00 20.95
CA LYS A 145 9.78 1.71 21.37
C LYS A 145 10.50 0.52 20.75
N GLN A 146 10.90 0.62 19.47
CA GLN A 146 11.72 -0.40 18.84
C GLN A 146 13.12 -0.49 19.48
N ALA A 147 13.74 0.65 19.76
CA ALA A 147 15.03 0.69 20.46
C ALA A 147 14.94 0.03 21.84
N ILE A 148 13.92 0.39 22.64
CA ILE A 148 13.69 -0.24 23.96
C ILE A 148 13.52 -1.76 23.83
N GLY A 149 12.72 -2.24 22.87
CA GLY A 149 12.51 -3.67 22.65
C GLY A 149 13.75 -4.42 22.20
N LEU A 150 14.70 -3.75 21.52
CA LEU A 150 16.01 -4.31 21.21
C LEU A 150 16.90 -4.36 22.45
N LEU A 151 16.95 -3.28 23.21
CA LEU A 151 17.75 -3.18 24.44
C LEU A 151 17.32 -4.21 25.49
N GLN A 152 16.01 -4.48 25.62
CA GLN A 152 15.48 -5.49 26.53
C GLN A 152 15.93 -6.92 26.19
N LYS A 153 16.36 -7.19 24.95
CA LYS A 153 16.86 -8.51 24.52
C LYS A 153 18.36 -8.67 24.70
N VAL A 154 19.06 -7.62 25.10
CA VAL A 154 20.50 -7.70 25.37
C VAL A 154 20.69 -8.56 26.62
N SER A 155 21.45 -9.63 26.49
CA SER A 155 21.87 -10.45 27.62
C SER A 155 22.74 -9.62 28.55
N THR A 156 22.34 -9.51 29.82
CA THR A 156 23.10 -8.81 30.86
C THR A 156 23.64 -9.82 31.87
N ASN A 157 24.78 -9.51 32.49
CA ASN A 157 25.39 -10.31 33.57
C ASN A 157 24.76 -10.01 34.95
N GLY A 158 23.62 -9.29 35.00
CA GLY A 158 22.94 -8.89 36.23
C GLY A 158 23.60 -7.74 37.01
N ARG A 159 24.75 -7.21 36.56
CA ARG A 159 25.44 -6.11 37.24
C ARG A 159 24.85 -4.76 36.83
N ILE A 160 24.08 -4.16 37.73
CA ILE A 160 23.36 -2.90 37.48
C ILE A 160 24.33 -1.75 37.19
N GLU A 161 25.47 -1.68 37.87
CA GLU A 161 26.48 -0.64 37.68
C GLU A 161 27.10 -0.65 36.26
N GLU A 162 27.26 -1.84 35.67
CA GLU A 162 27.80 -2.03 34.32
C GLU A 162 26.72 -2.01 33.22
N LEU A 163 25.44 -1.97 33.61
CA LEU A 163 24.31 -2.16 32.71
C LEU A 163 24.25 -1.07 31.63
N HIS A 164 24.38 0.19 32.03
CA HIS A 164 24.30 1.33 31.11
C HIS A 164 25.38 1.26 30.03
N GLY A 165 26.63 0.97 30.42
CA GLY A 165 27.75 0.81 29.49
C GLY A 165 27.56 -0.37 28.55
N THR A 166 27.09 -1.50 29.08
CA THR A 166 26.79 -2.71 28.29
C THR A 166 25.69 -2.46 27.26
N LEU A 167 24.57 -1.86 27.69
CA LEU A 167 23.45 -1.51 26.80
C LEU A 167 23.90 -0.55 25.70
N MET A 168 24.64 0.51 26.03
CA MET A 168 25.16 1.47 25.05
C MET A 168 26.08 0.78 24.03
N LYS A 169 27.04 -0.02 24.50
CA LYS A 169 27.97 -0.74 23.62
C LYS A 169 27.23 -1.69 22.67
N LYS A 170 26.27 -2.45 23.20
CA LYS A 170 25.45 -3.38 22.41
C LYS A 170 24.52 -2.65 21.44
N ALA A 171 23.96 -1.51 21.83
CA ALA A 171 23.16 -0.65 20.94
C ALA A 171 23.99 -0.17 19.75
N LEU A 172 25.19 0.38 20.01
CA LEU A 172 26.09 0.87 18.95
C LEU A 172 26.59 -0.26 18.05
N GLN A 173 26.95 -1.42 18.61
CA GLN A 173 27.32 -2.60 17.83
C GLN A 173 26.16 -3.06 16.94
N THR A 174 24.95 -3.13 17.49
CA THR A 174 23.74 -3.50 16.76
C THR A 174 23.43 -2.47 15.67
N GLN A 175 23.55 -1.17 15.93
CA GLN A 175 23.34 -0.13 14.95
C GLN A 175 24.35 -0.21 13.81
N ARG A 176 25.64 -0.41 14.11
CA ARG A 176 26.69 -0.61 13.10
C ARG A 176 26.44 -1.86 12.26
N LEU A 177 26.04 -2.96 12.91
CA LEU A 177 25.71 -4.20 12.23
C LEU A 177 24.46 -4.05 11.39
N LEU A 178 23.38 -3.44 11.87
CA LEU A 178 22.16 -3.16 11.09
C LEU A 178 22.42 -2.20 9.94
N GLY A 179 23.24 -1.16 10.13
CA GLY A 179 23.63 -0.24 9.06
C GLY A 179 24.42 -0.95 7.97
N SER A 180 25.36 -1.81 8.37
CA SER A 180 26.15 -2.62 7.44
C SER A 180 25.30 -3.71 6.78
N HIS A 181 24.45 -4.38 7.53
CA HIS A 181 23.59 -5.49 7.12
C HIS A 181 22.43 -5.02 6.24
N LYS A 182 21.86 -3.83 6.44
CA LYS A 182 20.90 -3.25 5.49
C LYS A 182 21.58 -2.95 4.16
N ARG A 183 22.75 -2.31 4.18
CA ARG A 183 23.54 -2.08 2.96
C ARG A 183 23.92 -3.40 2.27
N VAL A 184 24.31 -4.42 3.04
CA VAL A 184 24.67 -5.75 2.52
C VAL A 184 23.45 -6.50 2.02
N MET A 185 22.32 -6.54 2.73
CA MET A 185 21.10 -7.21 2.26
C MET A 185 20.49 -6.50 1.07
N ASN A 186 20.48 -5.16 1.02
CA ASN A 186 20.01 -4.43 -0.15
C ASN A 186 20.91 -4.72 -1.36
N ARG A 187 22.24 -4.75 -1.15
CA ARG A 187 23.19 -5.17 -2.19
C ARG A 187 23.03 -6.64 -2.55
N LEU A 188 22.73 -7.53 -1.60
CA LEU A 188 22.52 -8.96 -1.84
C LEU A 188 21.19 -9.22 -2.52
N ASP A 189 20.11 -8.50 -2.20
CA ASP A 189 18.80 -8.60 -2.87
C ASP A 189 18.86 -8.01 -4.28
N ALA A 190 19.57 -6.89 -4.47
CA ALA A 190 19.86 -6.34 -5.80
C ALA A 190 20.76 -7.29 -6.60
N LYS A 191 21.81 -7.86 -5.99
CA LYS A 191 22.67 -8.88 -6.60
C LYS A 191 21.95 -10.22 -6.81
N ASP A 192 21.00 -10.62 -5.97
CA ASP A 192 20.20 -11.84 -6.12
C ASP A 192 19.22 -11.66 -7.26
N THR A 193 18.66 -10.46 -7.44
CA THR A 193 17.81 -10.14 -8.61
C THR A 193 18.63 -10.28 -9.90
N MET A 194 19.89 -9.82 -9.89
CA MET A 194 20.84 -9.98 -11.01
C MET A 194 21.39 -11.42 -11.17
N SER A 195 21.64 -12.14 -10.07
CA SER A 195 22.28 -13.47 -10.05
C SER A 195 21.28 -14.61 -10.20
N LYS A 196 19.98 -14.41 -9.89
CA LYS A 196 18.89 -15.35 -10.17
C LYS A 196 18.36 -15.25 -11.61
N CYS A 197 18.91 -14.36 -12.42
CA CYS A 197 18.81 -14.43 -13.88
C CYS A 197 19.67 -15.58 -14.48
N LYS A 198 19.95 -16.62 -13.68
CA LYS A 198 20.47 -17.93 -14.10
C LYS A 198 19.35 -18.99 -14.07
N GLY A 199 18.12 -18.57 -14.35
CA GLY A 199 16.98 -19.48 -14.48
C GLY A 199 16.94 -20.12 -15.86
N HIS A 200 16.24 -21.26 -15.98
CA HIS A 200 15.99 -21.87 -17.28
C HIS A 200 15.20 -20.90 -18.15
N HIS A 201 15.62 -20.75 -19.40
CA HIS A 201 14.95 -19.90 -20.38
C HIS A 201 13.65 -20.59 -20.77
N ILE A 202 12.52 -19.94 -20.53
CA ILE A 202 11.20 -20.47 -20.87
C ILE A 202 10.73 -19.76 -22.14
N LYS A 203 10.19 -20.53 -23.09
CA LYS A 203 9.48 -19.97 -24.24
C LYS A 203 8.21 -19.30 -23.73
N VAL A 204 8.12 -18.00 -23.94
CA VAL A 204 7.01 -17.16 -23.48
C VAL A 204 5.84 -17.32 -24.45
N GLY A 205 4.61 -17.41 -23.93
CA GLY A 205 3.41 -17.46 -24.76
C GLY A 205 3.10 -16.11 -25.44
N ASP A 206 2.40 -16.16 -26.57
CA ASP A 206 2.20 -15.03 -27.49
C ASP A 206 1.67 -13.78 -26.80
N LEU A 207 0.72 -13.92 -25.87
CA LEU A 207 0.16 -12.80 -25.13
C LEU A 207 1.23 -12.06 -24.31
N VAL A 208 2.09 -12.79 -23.60
CA VAL A 208 3.14 -12.18 -22.77
C VAL A 208 4.25 -11.62 -23.67
N TYR A 209 4.59 -12.32 -24.76
CA TYR A 209 5.58 -11.86 -25.74
C TYR A 209 5.18 -10.51 -26.38
N THR A 210 3.93 -10.35 -26.80
CA THR A 210 3.40 -9.08 -27.29
C THR A 210 3.51 -7.97 -26.25
N LYS A 211 3.27 -8.26 -24.96
CA LYS A 211 3.42 -7.26 -23.89
C LYS A 211 4.87 -6.92 -23.58
N MET A 212 5.81 -7.86 -23.77
CA MET A 212 7.25 -7.58 -23.70
C MET A 212 7.67 -6.58 -24.78
N ILE A 213 7.20 -6.76 -26.01
CA ILE A 213 7.44 -5.81 -27.12
C ILE A 213 6.87 -4.45 -26.79
N SER A 214 5.59 -4.39 -26.38
CA SER A 214 4.96 -3.11 -26.03
C SER A 214 5.69 -2.39 -24.88
N LEU A 215 6.35 -3.09 -23.97
CA LEU A 215 7.17 -2.47 -22.91
C LEU A 215 8.43 -1.80 -23.51
N ILE A 216 9.09 -2.46 -24.46
CA ILE A 216 10.29 -1.94 -25.10
C ILE A 216 9.96 -0.74 -25.99
N GLU A 217 8.89 -0.83 -26.77
CA GLU A 217 8.41 0.27 -27.62
C GLU A 217 8.08 1.52 -26.79
N ARG A 218 7.47 1.34 -25.61
CA ARG A 218 7.20 2.43 -24.66
C ARG A 218 8.47 3.09 -24.13
N ASN A 219 9.57 2.36 -24.04
CA ASN A 219 10.88 2.89 -23.65
C ASN A 219 11.68 3.46 -24.84
N GLY A 220 11.04 3.62 -26.02
CA GLY A 220 11.64 4.20 -27.22
C GLY A 220 12.41 3.22 -28.11
N GLY A 221 12.39 1.92 -27.80
CA GLY A 221 13.05 0.89 -28.61
C GLY A 221 12.16 0.42 -29.76
N LYS A 222 12.63 0.48 -31.00
CA LYS A 222 11.97 -0.18 -32.14
C LYS A 222 12.34 -1.66 -32.15
N VAL A 223 11.35 -2.53 -32.00
CA VAL A 223 11.49 -4.00 -31.96
C VAL A 223 10.56 -4.63 -32.98
N ARG A 224 10.99 -5.70 -33.64
CA ARG A 224 10.11 -6.52 -34.49
C ARG A 224 9.71 -7.83 -33.81
N ILE A 225 8.49 -8.28 -34.12
CA ILE A 225 7.97 -9.59 -33.75
C ILE A 225 8.75 -10.65 -34.54
N VAL A 226 9.14 -11.76 -33.91
CA VAL A 226 9.93 -12.83 -34.57
C VAL A 226 9.23 -13.36 -35.83
N GLU A 227 7.91 -13.44 -35.79
CA GLU A 227 7.06 -14.05 -36.82
C GLU A 227 6.80 -13.14 -38.04
N ASP A 228 7.10 -11.83 -37.97
CA ASP A 228 6.84 -10.86 -39.04
C ASP A 228 7.93 -10.85 -40.12
N PHE A 229 8.04 -11.96 -40.86
CA PHE A 229 8.99 -12.06 -41.99
C PHE A 229 8.47 -11.35 -43.25
N PRO A 230 9.35 -10.75 -44.08
CA PRO A 230 10.81 -10.66 -43.94
C PRO A 230 11.27 -9.48 -43.08
N HIS A 231 12.35 -9.70 -42.33
CA HIS A 231 12.97 -8.67 -41.48
C HIS A 231 13.99 -7.84 -42.27
N PRO A 232 13.92 -6.48 -42.24
CA PRO A 232 14.95 -5.64 -42.82
C PRO A 232 16.31 -5.85 -42.14
N GLU A 233 17.38 -5.63 -42.89
CA GLU A 233 18.76 -5.78 -42.40
C GLU A 233 19.03 -4.82 -41.22
N GLY A 234 19.64 -5.33 -40.14
CA GLY A 234 19.91 -4.56 -38.91
C GLY A 234 18.70 -4.33 -37.98
N SER A 235 17.54 -4.93 -38.27
CA SER A 235 16.39 -4.86 -37.37
C SER A 235 16.62 -5.67 -36.08
N TRP A 236 16.23 -5.11 -34.94
CA TRP A 236 16.31 -5.81 -33.65
C TRP A 236 15.06 -6.66 -33.44
N ILE A 237 15.28 -7.96 -33.28
CA ILE A 237 14.25 -8.96 -33.02
C ILE A 237 14.36 -9.39 -31.55
N LEU A 238 13.25 -9.34 -30.82
CA LEU A 238 13.21 -9.78 -29.43
C LEU A 238 13.15 -11.30 -29.35
N SER A 239 13.94 -11.91 -28.46
CA SER A 239 13.85 -13.35 -28.20
C SER A 239 12.50 -13.71 -27.55
N GLN A 240 11.88 -14.80 -27.99
CA GLN A 240 10.70 -15.39 -27.33
C GLN A 240 11.04 -16.06 -26.00
N PHE A 241 12.32 -16.13 -25.63
CA PHE A 241 12.76 -16.75 -24.39
C PHE A 241 12.99 -15.71 -23.29
N ALA A 242 12.44 -15.98 -22.10
CA ALA A 242 12.65 -15.16 -20.92
C ALA A 242 12.89 -16.02 -19.68
N ILE A 243 13.55 -15.43 -18.69
CA ILE A 243 13.76 -16.02 -17.38
C ILE A 243 12.62 -15.56 -16.46
N THR A 244 11.98 -16.48 -15.76
CA THR A 244 10.92 -16.14 -14.81
C THR A 244 11.48 -15.97 -13.40
N SER A 245 10.91 -15.02 -12.65
CA SER A 245 11.19 -14.83 -11.23
C SER A 245 9.90 -14.84 -10.42
N ARG A 246 10.00 -15.24 -9.15
CA ARG A 246 8.88 -15.20 -8.19
C ARG A 246 8.69 -13.81 -7.58
N SER A 247 9.68 -12.94 -7.70
CA SER A 247 9.68 -11.65 -7.01
C SER A 247 10.64 -10.64 -7.61
N VAL A 248 10.32 -9.37 -7.47
CA VAL A 248 11.17 -8.26 -7.88
C VAL A 248 11.14 -7.16 -6.82
N CYS A 249 12.32 -6.57 -6.57
CA CYS A 249 12.45 -5.43 -5.68
C CYS A 249 12.20 -4.12 -6.44
N PHE A 250 11.56 -3.16 -5.78
CA PHE A 250 11.31 -1.82 -6.31
C PHE A 250 11.38 -0.78 -5.18
N GLY A 251 11.51 0.50 -5.57
CA GLY A 251 11.69 1.63 -4.65
C GLY A 251 13.16 1.98 -4.41
N GLU A 252 13.38 2.98 -3.55
CA GLU A 252 14.72 3.44 -3.17
C GLU A 252 15.44 2.41 -2.29
N GLU A 253 16.78 2.40 -2.32
CA GLU A 253 17.58 1.43 -1.55
C GLU A 253 17.20 1.36 -0.07
N GLU A 254 16.88 2.50 0.56
CA GLU A 254 16.52 2.54 1.98
C GLU A 254 15.12 1.98 2.29
N TYR A 255 14.25 1.91 1.28
CA TYR A 255 12.83 1.54 1.39
C TYR A 255 12.40 0.47 0.36
N LEU A 256 13.31 -0.45 0.03
CA LEU A 256 13.04 -1.53 -0.92
C LEU A 256 11.81 -2.33 -0.52
N GLN A 257 10.84 -2.38 -1.43
CA GLN A 257 9.67 -3.24 -1.34
C GLN A 257 9.79 -4.36 -2.37
N LYS A 258 9.08 -5.46 -2.13
CA LYS A 258 9.17 -6.66 -2.96
C LYS A 258 7.79 -7.04 -3.48
N ALA A 259 7.58 -6.91 -4.79
CA ALA A 259 6.41 -7.44 -5.47
C ALA A 259 6.61 -8.93 -5.73
N THR A 260 5.55 -9.73 -5.63
CA THR A 260 5.59 -11.18 -5.78
C THR A 260 4.44 -11.68 -6.64
N THR A 261 4.63 -12.83 -7.29
CA THR A 261 3.56 -13.50 -8.05
C THR A 261 2.55 -14.23 -7.16
N MET A 262 2.88 -14.41 -5.87
CA MET A 262 2.03 -15.05 -4.87
C MET A 262 1.72 -14.09 -3.73
N ALA A 263 0.51 -14.21 -3.16
CA ALA A 263 0.08 -13.40 -2.02
C ALA A 263 1.13 -13.47 -0.88
N PRO A 264 1.32 -12.38 -0.12
CA PRO A 264 0.44 -11.21 -0.04
C PRO A 264 0.88 -9.98 -0.87
N ASN A 265 2.05 -9.99 -1.51
CA ASN A 265 2.60 -8.81 -2.22
C ASN A 265 2.30 -8.82 -3.72
N THR A 266 1.08 -9.19 -4.09
CA THR A 266 0.63 -9.36 -5.48
C THR A 266 0.01 -8.11 -6.08
N LEU A 267 -0.65 -7.27 -5.26
CA LEU A 267 -1.33 -6.08 -5.77
C LEU A 267 -0.41 -4.87 -5.68
N VAL A 268 -0.13 -4.28 -6.84
CA VAL A 268 0.76 -3.14 -7.02
C VAL A 268 -0.02 -1.91 -7.46
N VAL A 269 0.41 -0.75 -6.98
CA VAL A 269 0.03 0.57 -7.49
C VAL A 269 1.16 1.05 -8.37
N TYR A 270 0.87 1.33 -9.64
CA TYR A 270 1.87 1.77 -10.61
C TYR A 270 1.41 3.04 -11.33
N LYS A 271 2.39 3.80 -11.86
CA LYS A 271 2.11 4.97 -12.69
C LYS A 271 2.18 4.58 -14.15
N PHE A 272 1.12 4.84 -14.89
CA PHE A 272 1.05 4.57 -16.32
C PHE A 272 0.43 5.76 -17.04
N ASN A 273 1.12 6.27 -18.07
CA ASN A 273 0.71 7.47 -18.82
C ASN A 273 0.35 8.67 -17.92
N GLY A 274 1.07 8.84 -16.80
CA GLY A 274 0.84 9.93 -15.84
C GLY A 274 -0.22 9.64 -14.77
N ASN A 275 -1.01 8.58 -14.91
CA ASN A 275 -2.10 8.22 -13.99
C ASN A 275 -1.70 7.08 -13.05
N PHE A 276 -2.28 7.04 -11.84
CA PHE A 276 -2.12 5.88 -10.95
C PHE A 276 -3.16 4.81 -11.28
N GLU A 277 -2.65 3.62 -11.52
CA GLU A 277 -3.43 2.43 -11.80
C GLU A 277 -3.07 1.30 -10.84
N TYR A 278 -3.91 0.26 -10.86
CA TYR A 278 -3.81 -0.89 -9.97
C TYR A 278 -3.71 -2.16 -10.80
N GLY A 279 -2.88 -3.09 -10.34
CA GLY A 279 -2.68 -4.35 -11.05
C GLY A 279 -2.34 -5.50 -10.12
N LEU A 280 -2.80 -6.70 -10.50
CA LEU A 280 -2.40 -7.95 -9.86
C LEU A 280 -1.26 -8.59 -10.65
N VAL A 281 -0.12 -8.76 -10.01
CA VAL A 281 1.06 -9.39 -10.59
C VAL A 281 0.75 -10.86 -10.89
N LYS A 282 0.86 -11.24 -12.17
CA LYS A 282 0.71 -12.61 -12.66
C LYS A 282 2.04 -13.28 -12.93
N GLY A 283 3.05 -12.52 -13.36
CA GLY A 283 4.37 -13.04 -13.70
C GLY A 283 5.44 -11.96 -13.65
N ILE A 284 6.69 -12.37 -13.49
CA ILE A 284 7.85 -11.47 -13.56
C ILE A 284 8.85 -12.13 -14.51
N TYR A 285 9.25 -11.38 -15.53
CA TYR A 285 10.06 -11.86 -16.63
C TYR A 285 11.31 -11.01 -16.78
N HIS A 286 12.42 -11.66 -17.07
CA HIS A 286 13.70 -11.02 -17.37
C HIS A 286 14.14 -11.45 -18.77
N PHE A 287 14.45 -10.50 -19.63
CA PHE A 287 14.81 -10.73 -21.03
C PHE A 287 15.87 -9.72 -21.50
N GLN A 288 16.53 -10.01 -22.62
CA GLN A 288 17.60 -9.15 -23.14
C GLN A 288 17.04 -8.01 -23.99
N GLY A 289 17.48 -6.80 -23.70
CA GLY A 289 17.28 -5.60 -24.52
C GLY A 289 18.26 -5.52 -25.69
N ARG A 290 18.16 -4.44 -26.50
CA ARG A 290 18.98 -4.24 -27.71
C ARG A 290 20.47 -4.31 -27.44
N ASP A 291 20.89 -3.69 -26.35
CA ASP A 291 22.30 -3.56 -25.97
C ASP A 291 22.78 -4.75 -25.10
N SER A 292 22.09 -5.89 -25.16
CA SER A 292 22.26 -7.02 -24.24
C SER A 292 22.02 -6.70 -22.76
N SER A 293 21.47 -5.51 -22.45
CA SER A 293 21.07 -5.13 -21.10
C SER A 293 19.89 -5.98 -20.64
N LEU A 294 19.93 -6.43 -19.38
CA LEU A 294 18.82 -7.18 -18.78
C LEU A 294 17.62 -6.26 -18.51
N VAL A 295 16.51 -6.49 -19.19
CA VAL A 295 15.23 -5.81 -18.96
C VAL A 295 14.36 -6.67 -18.06
N THR A 296 13.77 -6.06 -17.04
CA THR A 296 12.82 -6.72 -16.14
C THR A 296 11.42 -6.18 -16.39
N GLY A 297 10.47 -7.07 -16.68
CA GLY A 297 9.06 -6.75 -16.90
C GLY A 297 8.17 -7.44 -15.87
N ILE A 298 7.27 -6.66 -15.26
CA ILE A 298 6.21 -7.18 -14.38
C ILE A 298 4.96 -7.35 -15.22
N TYR A 299 4.53 -8.59 -15.42
CA TYR A 299 3.29 -8.93 -16.10
C TYR A 299 2.13 -8.94 -15.11
N LEU A 300 1.11 -8.14 -15.38
CA LEU A 300 -0.04 -7.95 -14.49
C LEU A 300 -1.37 -7.92 -15.25
N THR A 301 -2.45 -8.25 -14.55
CA THR A 301 -3.82 -7.95 -14.97
C THR A 301 -4.23 -6.61 -14.38
N GLN A 302 -4.74 -5.71 -15.22
CA GLN A 302 -5.21 -4.40 -14.78
C GLN A 302 -6.49 -4.54 -13.95
N ILE A 303 -6.71 -3.57 -13.06
CA ILE A 303 -7.95 -3.44 -12.32
C ILE A 303 -8.64 -2.16 -12.78
N SER A 304 -9.86 -2.29 -13.30
CA SER A 304 -10.69 -1.13 -13.63
C SER A 304 -11.01 -0.35 -12.38
N GLN A 305 -11.10 0.98 -12.45
CA GLN A 305 -11.46 1.79 -11.30
C GLN A 305 -12.91 2.21 -11.42
N GLU A 306 -13.75 1.63 -10.57
CA GLU A 306 -15.10 2.13 -10.35
C GLU A 306 -15.02 3.34 -9.42
N TYR A 307 -15.89 4.34 -9.66
CA TYR A 307 -15.95 5.56 -8.85
C TYR A 307 -14.68 6.43 -8.85
N SER A 308 -13.87 6.36 -9.92
CA SER A 308 -12.62 7.12 -10.08
C SER A 308 -12.79 8.65 -10.11
N ARG A 309 -13.99 9.14 -10.45
CA ARG A 309 -14.30 10.58 -10.43
C ARG A 309 -14.92 10.99 -9.09
N PRO A 310 -14.41 12.04 -8.44
CA PRO A 310 -14.95 12.50 -7.17
C PRO A 310 -16.36 13.03 -7.39
N LYS A 311 -17.34 12.26 -6.93
CA LYS A 311 -18.69 12.78 -6.73
C LYS A 311 -18.76 13.26 -5.29
N TYR A 312 -18.71 14.57 -5.12
CA TYR A 312 -18.69 15.24 -3.83
C TYR A 312 -20.05 15.23 -3.11
N SER A 313 -21.05 14.50 -3.60
CA SER A 313 -22.36 14.45 -2.97
C SER A 313 -22.36 13.42 -1.83
N PRO A 314 -22.68 13.81 -0.57
CA PRO A 314 -22.70 12.91 0.59
C PRO A 314 -23.67 11.74 0.48
N GLY A 315 -24.57 11.71 -0.51
CA GLY A 315 -25.46 10.57 -0.79
C GLY A 315 -24.86 9.51 -1.72
N HIS A 316 -23.70 9.77 -2.34
CA HIS A 316 -23.10 8.87 -3.31
C HIS A 316 -22.02 7.98 -2.67
N ILE A 317 -22.02 6.69 -3.01
CA ILE A 317 -21.06 5.70 -2.47
C ILE A 317 -19.61 6.15 -2.66
N GLY A 318 -19.27 6.65 -3.86
CA GLY A 318 -17.94 7.18 -4.19
C GLY A 318 -17.41 8.24 -3.22
N TYR A 319 -18.28 9.07 -2.61
CA TYR A 319 -17.86 10.05 -1.60
C TYR A 319 -17.24 9.37 -0.37
N TYR A 320 -17.88 8.32 0.15
CA TYR A 320 -17.38 7.59 1.33
C TYR A 320 -16.17 6.72 1.01
N LEU A 321 -16.13 6.11 -0.18
CA LEU A 321 -14.94 5.37 -0.63
C LEU A 321 -13.72 6.29 -0.71
N GLN A 322 -13.89 7.51 -1.23
CA GLN A 322 -12.84 8.52 -1.26
C GLN A 322 -12.44 8.97 0.15
N LEU A 323 -13.41 9.19 1.04
CA LEU A 323 -13.17 9.57 2.44
C LEU A 323 -12.48 8.46 3.25
N LEU A 324 -12.68 7.19 2.90
CA LEU A 324 -11.96 6.07 3.50
C LEU A 324 -10.59 5.84 2.84
N GLY A 325 -10.35 6.52 1.73
CA GLY A 325 -9.13 6.41 0.98
C GLY A 325 -8.97 5.07 0.26
N VAL A 326 -10.07 4.50 -0.23
CA VAL A 326 -10.10 3.22 -0.95
C VAL A 326 -10.58 3.39 -2.38
N THR A 327 -10.20 2.45 -3.23
CA THR A 327 -10.65 2.34 -4.61
C THR A 327 -11.34 1.01 -4.80
N VAL A 328 -12.48 1.01 -5.49
CA VAL A 328 -13.22 -0.20 -5.88
C VAL A 328 -12.99 -0.43 -7.36
N GLY A 329 -12.90 -1.68 -7.77
CA GLY A 329 -12.59 -2.06 -9.13
C GLY A 329 -12.86 -3.51 -9.45
N ASN A 330 -12.85 -3.86 -10.74
CA ASN A 330 -12.97 -5.25 -11.18
C ASN A 330 -11.66 -5.69 -11.82
N ILE A 331 -11.28 -6.95 -11.58
CA ILE A 331 -10.12 -7.54 -12.25
C ILE A 331 -10.46 -7.67 -13.74
N CYS A 332 -9.72 -6.95 -14.58
CA CYS A 332 -9.92 -6.99 -16.02
C CYS A 332 -9.20 -8.19 -16.65
N THR A 333 -9.69 -8.61 -17.82
CA THR A 333 -8.97 -9.52 -18.71
C THR A 333 -7.79 -8.83 -19.41
N THR A 334 -7.74 -7.49 -19.39
CA THR A 334 -6.66 -6.72 -19.98
C THR A 334 -5.37 -6.90 -19.19
N THR A 335 -4.32 -7.28 -19.94
CA THR A 335 -2.99 -7.52 -19.39
C THR A 335 -2.01 -6.45 -19.84
N LEU A 336 -1.08 -6.13 -18.95
CA LEU A 336 -0.06 -5.12 -19.15
C LEU A 336 1.28 -5.64 -18.64
N MET A 337 2.36 -5.19 -19.27
CA MET A 337 3.71 -5.35 -18.74
C MET A 337 4.28 -3.97 -18.41
N ILE A 338 4.82 -3.81 -17.20
CA ILE A 338 5.40 -2.55 -16.69
C ILE A 338 6.83 -2.76 -16.19
N SER A 339 7.59 -1.68 -16.08
CA SER A 339 8.90 -1.69 -15.43
C SER A 339 8.74 -1.71 -13.90
N PRO A 340 9.66 -2.33 -13.14
CA PRO A 340 9.72 -2.19 -11.69
C PRO A 340 9.80 -0.72 -11.22
N GLN A 341 10.34 0.17 -12.05
CA GLN A 341 10.44 1.61 -11.75
C GLN A 341 9.08 2.33 -11.80
N ASP A 342 8.11 1.78 -12.53
CA ASP A 342 6.75 2.33 -12.60
C ASP A 342 5.93 2.02 -11.34
N VAL A 343 6.38 1.06 -10.53
CA VAL A 343 5.70 0.62 -9.31
C VAL A 343 6.01 1.58 -8.16
N ILE A 344 4.95 2.11 -7.55
CA ILE A 344 5.06 3.10 -6.47
C ILE A 344 4.89 2.46 -5.11
N SER A 345 3.94 1.53 -4.97
CA SER A 345 3.67 0.90 -3.69
C SER A 345 2.90 -0.40 -3.84
N LEU A 346 2.97 -1.25 -2.81
CA LEU A 346 2.02 -2.34 -2.62
C LEU A 346 0.67 -1.80 -2.12
N ALA A 347 -0.39 -2.59 -2.23
CA ALA A 347 -1.69 -2.26 -1.65
C ALA A 347 -2.27 -3.42 -0.86
N ALA A 348 -3.02 -3.08 0.19
CA ALA A 348 -3.91 -4.01 0.84
C ALA A 348 -5.19 -4.11 0.02
N TYR A 349 -5.77 -5.29 -0.04
CA TYR A 349 -6.98 -5.49 -0.82
C TYR A 349 -7.86 -6.59 -0.24
N GLN A 350 -9.11 -6.58 -0.67
CA GLN A 350 -10.06 -7.63 -0.39
C GLN A 350 -10.82 -7.93 -1.68
N LEU A 351 -10.96 -9.22 -1.97
CA LEU A 351 -11.79 -9.72 -3.06
C LEU A 351 -13.19 -9.98 -2.50
N PHE A 352 -14.21 -9.71 -3.30
CA PHE A 352 -15.60 -10.01 -2.95
C PHE A 352 -16.35 -10.55 -4.15
N GLU A 353 -17.37 -11.36 -3.84
CA GLU A 353 -18.26 -11.96 -4.82
C GLU A 353 -19.18 -10.93 -5.48
N ASN A 354 -19.84 -11.37 -6.56
CA ASN A 354 -20.63 -10.52 -7.45
C ASN A 354 -21.63 -9.62 -6.70
N ASP A 355 -21.85 -8.42 -7.26
CA ASP A 355 -22.88 -7.45 -6.87
C ASP A 355 -22.61 -6.63 -5.59
N VAL A 356 -21.43 -6.72 -4.97
CA VAL A 356 -20.99 -5.73 -3.97
C VAL A 356 -20.45 -4.48 -4.69
N PHE A 357 -20.86 -3.28 -4.27
CA PHE A 357 -20.48 -1.99 -4.88
C PHE A 357 -20.77 -1.78 -6.38
N ARG A 358 -21.66 -2.57 -7.01
CA ARG A 358 -21.92 -2.58 -8.46
C ARG A 358 -20.86 -3.30 -9.32
N ALA A 359 -19.90 -3.99 -8.70
CA ALA A 359 -18.98 -4.89 -9.38
C ALA A 359 -19.74 -6.05 -10.04
N THR A 360 -19.52 -6.25 -11.34
CA THR A 360 -20.22 -7.26 -12.15
C THR A 360 -19.65 -8.67 -11.99
N SER A 361 -18.33 -8.80 -11.75
CA SER A 361 -17.64 -10.05 -11.37
C SER A 361 -16.21 -9.78 -10.89
N ASP A 362 -15.70 -10.56 -9.92
CA ASP A 362 -14.34 -10.46 -9.36
C ASP A 362 -13.98 -9.06 -8.83
N GLY A 363 -14.89 -8.52 -8.02
CA GLY A 363 -14.76 -7.20 -7.43
C GLY A 363 -13.64 -7.16 -6.39
N THR A 364 -12.90 -6.06 -6.40
CA THR A 364 -11.77 -5.80 -5.52
C THR A 364 -11.89 -4.42 -4.90
N ILE A 365 -11.69 -4.33 -3.58
CA ILE A 365 -11.52 -3.06 -2.88
C ILE A 365 -10.06 -2.96 -2.45
N ILE A 366 -9.48 -1.79 -2.67
CA ILE A 366 -8.03 -1.57 -2.61
C ILE A 366 -7.73 -0.38 -1.70
N SER A 367 -6.78 -0.57 -0.80
CA SER A 367 -6.20 0.46 0.06
C SER A 367 -4.70 0.52 -0.20
N PRO A 368 -4.19 1.58 -0.86
CA PRO A 368 -2.75 1.72 -1.12
C PRO A 368 -1.94 1.74 0.17
N ALA A 369 -0.90 0.92 0.26
CA ALA A 369 -0.13 0.80 1.49
C ALA A 369 0.64 2.08 1.80
N ASN A 370 1.16 2.76 0.77
CA ASN A 370 1.79 4.07 0.90
C ASN A 370 0.94 5.12 0.16
N ARG A 371 -0.30 5.34 0.60
CA ARG A 371 -1.06 6.50 0.14
C ARG A 371 -0.47 7.76 0.77
N LEU A 372 0.67 8.22 0.23
CA LEU A 372 1.12 9.62 0.25
C LEU A 372 2.26 9.95 -0.72
N PHE A 373 2.50 9.10 -1.72
CA PHE A 373 3.08 9.57 -2.97
C PHE A 373 1.92 9.68 -3.97
N HIS A 374 1.47 10.92 -4.14
CA HIS A 374 0.55 11.40 -5.18
C HIS A 374 -0.94 11.03 -5.04
N SER A 375 -1.74 12.02 -4.64
CA SER A 375 -3.11 12.13 -5.18
C SER A 375 -3.02 12.52 -6.66
N LEU A 376 -3.78 11.82 -7.50
CA LEU A 376 -4.13 12.22 -8.87
C LEU A 376 -4.79 13.61 -8.87
N HIS A 377 -4.43 14.37 -9.92
CA HIS A 377 -5.00 15.60 -10.49
C HIS A 377 -4.98 16.84 -9.57
N SER A 378 -4.75 18.05 -10.04
CA SER A 378 -4.30 18.66 -11.30
C SER A 378 -4.20 20.15 -10.95
N GLN A 379 -3.29 20.88 -11.57
CA GLN A 379 -3.38 22.32 -11.84
C GLN A 379 -4.14 23.19 -10.81
N THR A 380 -3.39 23.90 -9.98
CA THR A 380 -3.59 25.35 -9.83
C THR A 380 -2.20 25.97 -9.79
N SER A 381 -1.72 26.34 -10.96
CA SER A 381 -0.90 27.53 -11.12
C SER A 381 -1.75 28.75 -10.78
N VAL A 382 -1.09 29.73 -10.16
CA VAL A 382 -1.56 31.00 -9.58
C VAL A 382 -2.02 30.89 -8.13
#